data_AF-A0A6N7NK40-F1
#
_entry.id   AF-A0A6N7NK40-F1
#
_cell.length_a   1.000
_cell.length_b   1.000
_cell.length_c   1.000
_cell.angle_alpha   90.00
_cell.angle_beta   90.00
_cell.angle_gamma   90.00
#
_symmetry.space_group_name_H-M   'P 1'
#
loop_
_entity.id
_entity.type
_entity.pdbx_description
1 polymer ?
#
loop_
_entity_poly.entity_id
_entity_poly.type
_entity_poly.pdbx_seq_one_letter_code
_entity_poly.pdbx_strand_id
1 'polypeptide(L)'
;MATTVLGVFTYRLGRAANRASALAVEIAGNEAKRQADRDRKERILLLLQITGEVSTNIERILELHAHLSDPLSEGYFVVNADYRNDFMNSMKRVAFPLAERLADRYHYLDGLTGPTLVRAIGMFSTMADNYVALLAEQPEAELRKAYRLLFTMLPIVAQDLEVVRLACAEAVKESRIDDARVARLALSVADEAAN
;
A
#
# COMPACT_ATOMS: atom_id res chain seq x y z
N MET A 1 65.72 -26.87 17.01
CA MET A 1 64.40 -27.49 17.26
C MET A 1 63.27 -26.47 17.44
N ALA A 2 63.50 -25.30 18.06
CA ALA A 2 62.45 -24.30 18.29
C ALA A 2 61.78 -23.72 17.02
N THR A 3 62.54 -23.51 15.93
CA THR A 3 62.05 -22.98 14.64
C THR A 3 61.13 -23.93 13.90
N THR A 4 61.41 -25.24 13.94
CA THR A 4 60.59 -26.28 13.31
C THR A 4 59.24 -26.43 14.01
N VAL A 5 59.23 -26.34 15.35
CA VAL A 5 58.01 -26.38 16.16
C VAL A 5 57.13 -25.16 15.86
N LEU A 6 57.71 -23.96 15.76
CA LEU A 6 56.99 -22.73 15.42
C LEU A 6 56.30 -22.82 14.04
N GLY A 7 56.99 -23.37 13.03
CA GLY A 7 56.45 -23.54 11.69
C GLY A 7 55.25 -24.51 11.59
N VAL A 8 55.23 -25.55 12.41
CA VAL A 8 54.09 -26.49 12.47
C VAL A 8 52.87 -25.84 13.12
N PHE A 9 53.08 -25.04 14.17
CA PHE A 9 51.99 -24.31 14.83
C PHE A 9 51.40 -23.23 13.93
N THR A 10 52.22 -22.42 13.24
CA THR A 10 51.73 -21.39 12.31
C THR A 10 50.98 -21.99 11.13
N TYR A 11 51.44 -23.11 10.56
CA TYR A 11 50.71 -23.84 9.51
C TYR A 11 49.34 -24.36 10.00
N ARG A 12 49.30 -24.94 11.20
CA ARG A 12 48.04 -25.43 11.81
C ARG A 12 47.05 -24.29 12.09
N LEU A 13 47.55 -23.15 12.58
CA LEU A 13 46.76 -21.94 12.79
C LEU A 13 46.21 -21.39 11.47
N GLY A 14 47.04 -21.29 10.42
CA GLY A 14 46.59 -20.83 9.09
C GLY A 14 45.51 -21.76 8.49
N ARG A 15 45.67 -23.08 8.63
CA ARG A 15 44.67 -24.04 8.18
C ARG A 15 43.36 -23.96 8.97
N ALA A 16 43.44 -23.73 10.29
CA ALA A 16 42.27 -23.53 11.14
C ALA A 16 41.56 -22.21 10.82
N ALA A 17 42.31 -21.13 10.61
CA ALA A 17 41.79 -19.83 10.20
C ALA A 17 41.07 -19.90 8.86
N ASN A 18 41.66 -20.56 7.86
CA ASN A 18 41.01 -20.74 6.54
C ASN A 18 39.70 -21.54 6.65
N ARG A 19 39.65 -22.56 7.51
CA ARG A 19 38.41 -23.31 7.78
C ARG A 19 37.37 -22.47 8.49
N ALA A 20 37.79 -21.66 9.46
CA ALA A 20 36.89 -20.74 10.17
C ALA A 20 36.32 -19.67 9.23
N SER A 21 37.14 -19.08 8.35
CA SER A 21 36.68 -18.12 7.34
C SER A 21 35.72 -18.74 6.34
N ALA A 22 36.00 -19.96 5.86
CA ALA A 22 35.09 -20.67 4.95
C ALA A 22 33.73 -20.94 5.62
N LEU A 23 33.74 -21.40 6.87
CA LEU A 23 32.52 -21.61 7.66
C LEU A 23 31.76 -20.30 7.92
N ALA A 24 32.48 -19.21 8.19
CA ALA A 24 31.87 -17.89 8.40
C ALA A 24 31.16 -17.39 7.13
N VAL A 25 31.79 -17.55 5.95
CA VAL A 25 31.17 -17.21 4.66
C VAL A 25 29.95 -18.08 4.40
N GLU A 26 30.01 -19.38 4.69
CA GLU A 26 28.88 -20.29 4.55
C GLU A 26 27.71 -19.90 5.47
N ILE A 27 27.99 -19.60 6.73
CA ILE A 27 26.99 -19.12 7.70
C ILE A 27 26.38 -17.81 7.24
N ALA A 28 27.19 -16.85 6.80
CA ALA A 28 26.72 -15.56 6.30
C ALA A 28 25.84 -15.73 5.05
N GLY A 29 26.22 -16.61 4.13
CA GLY A 29 25.42 -16.92 2.94
C GLY A 29 24.08 -17.57 3.29
N ASN A 30 24.07 -18.51 4.24
CA ASN A 30 22.85 -19.15 4.72
C ASN A 30 21.93 -18.14 5.43
N GLU A 31 22.48 -17.24 6.24
CA GLU A 31 21.68 -16.22 6.94
C GLU A 31 21.13 -15.17 5.96
N ALA A 32 21.92 -14.75 4.97
CA ALA A 32 21.44 -13.85 3.91
C ALA A 32 20.26 -14.47 3.14
N LYS A 33 20.33 -15.76 2.83
CA LYS A 33 19.22 -16.48 2.17
C LYS A 33 17.97 -16.53 3.07
N ARG A 34 18.12 -16.88 4.35
CA ARG A 34 17.00 -16.88 5.30
C ARG A 34 16.39 -15.50 5.50
N GLN A 35 17.21 -14.44 5.47
CA GLN A 35 16.72 -13.07 5.54
C GLN A 35 15.90 -12.74 4.31
N ALA A 36 16.41 -13.01 3.10
CA ALA A 36 15.67 -12.80 1.87
C ALA A 36 14.33 -13.57 1.82
N ASP A 37 14.32 -14.83 2.28
CA ASP A 37 13.09 -15.64 2.36
C ASP A 37 12.07 -15.06 3.36
N ARG A 38 12.54 -14.51 4.49
CA ARG A 38 11.69 -13.82 5.47
C ARG A 38 11.12 -12.53 4.89
N ASP A 39 11.96 -11.65 4.35
CA ASP A 39 11.54 -10.37 3.78
C ASP A 39 10.52 -10.57 2.64
N ARG A 40 10.76 -11.58 1.80
CA ARG A 40 9.83 -12.00 0.75
C ARG A 40 8.47 -12.44 1.32
N LYS A 41 8.46 -13.26 2.37
CA LYS A 41 7.22 -13.67 3.05
C LYS A 41 6.48 -12.50 3.68
N GLU A 42 7.20 -11.61 4.37
CA GLU A 42 6.62 -10.42 5.00
C GLU A 42 5.95 -9.52 3.96
N ARG A 43 6.63 -9.27 2.82
CA ARG A 43 6.05 -8.52 1.70
C ARG A 43 4.74 -9.15 1.21
N ILE A 44 4.72 -10.46 0.98
CA ILE A 44 3.52 -11.17 0.50
C ILE A 44 2.39 -11.04 1.51
N LEU A 45 2.66 -11.31 2.80
CA LEU A 45 1.64 -11.24 3.84
C LEU A 45 1.05 -9.83 3.97
N LEU A 46 1.89 -8.80 3.90
CA LEU A 46 1.45 -7.40 3.95
C LEU A 46 0.50 -7.08 2.78
N LEU A 47 0.91 -7.41 1.55
CA LEU A 47 0.11 -7.15 0.34
C LEU A 47 -1.23 -7.91 0.36
N LEU A 48 -1.22 -9.17 0.80
CA LEU A 48 -2.44 -9.95 0.97
C LEU A 48 -3.40 -9.33 1.98
N GLN A 49 -2.89 -8.80 3.10
CA GLN A 49 -3.70 -8.16 4.14
C GLN A 49 -4.42 -6.90 3.66
N ILE A 50 -3.81 -6.11 2.77
CA ILE A 50 -4.39 -4.85 2.27
C ILE A 50 -5.17 -4.99 0.96
N THR A 51 -5.16 -6.17 0.33
CA THR A 51 -5.74 -6.37 -1.02
C THR A 51 -7.19 -5.91 -1.14
N GLY A 52 -8.04 -6.30 -0.18
CA GLY A 52 -9.46 -5.94 -0.18
C GLY A 52 -9.67 -4.44 0.04
N GLU A 53 -8.95 -3.85 1.00
CA GLU A 53 -9.01 -2.42 1.30
C GLU A 53 -8.60 -1.56 0.10
N VAL A 54 -7.48 -1.90 -0.55
CA VAL A 54 -7.00 -1.19 -1.74
C VAL A 54 -8.02 -1.29 -2.88
N SER A 55 -8.54 -2.48 -3.16
CA SER A 55 -9.49 -2.70 -4.27
C SER A 55 -10.79 -1.93 -4.06
N THR A 56 -11.39 -2.05 -2.88
CA THR A 56 -12.64 -1.33 -2.55
C THR A 56 -12.45 0.18 -2.54
N ASN A 57 -11.29 0.68 -2.08
CA ASN A 57 -11.04 2.11 -2.06
C ASN A 57 -10.81 2.69 -3.46
N ILE A 58 -10.22 1.94 -4.40
CA ILE A 58 -10.16 2.36 -5.82
C ILE A 58 -11.57 2.59 -6.36
N GLU A 59 -12.47 1.62 -6.18
CA GLU A 59 -13.86 1.72 -6.67
C GLU A 59 -14.56 2.94 -6.08
N ARG A 60 -14.49 3.14 -4.75
CA ARG A 60 -15.08 4.31 -4.09
C ARG A 60 -14.51 5.64 -4.58
N ILE A 61 -13.20 5.71 -4.82
CA ILE A 61 -12.56 6.93 -5.33
C ILE A 61 -13.00 7.21 -6.76
N LEU A 62 -13.15 6.18 -7.60
CA LEU A 62 -13.66 6.32 -8.96
C LEU A 62 -15.13 6.75 -8.97
N GLU A 63 -15.95 6.24 -8.05
CA GLU A 63 -17.35 6.69 -7.86
C GLU A 63 -17.42 8.16 -7.45
N LEU A 64 -16.58 8.60 -6.50
CA LEU A 64 -16.46 10.01 -6.09
C LEU A 64 -16.07 10.90 -7.27
N HIS A 65 -15.09 10.47 -8.07
CA HIS A 65 -14.67 11.21 -9.26
C HIS A 65 -15.77 11.24 -10.34
N ALA A 66 -16.48 10.13 -10.56
CA ALA A 66 -17.60 10.07 -11.49
C ALA A 66 -18.72 11.04 -11.07
N HIS A 67 -18.99 11.14 -9.76
CA HIS A 67 -19.96 12.10 -9.23
C HIS A 67 -19.56 13.56 -9.51
N LEU A 68 -18.28 13.90 -9.37
CA LEU A 68 -17.74 15.22 -9.75
C LEU A 68 -17.59 15.41 -11.27
N SER A 69 -17.81 14.38 -12.08
CA SER A 69 -17.74 14.49 -13.54
C SER A 69 -19.07 14.88 -14.16
N ASP A 70 -20.16 14.93 -13.38
CA ASP A 70 -21.44 15.43 -13.86
C ASP A 70 -21.34 16.93 -14.21
N PRO A 71 -21.85 17.38 -15.39
CA PRO A 71 -21.76 18.76 -15.82
C PRO A 71 -22.32 19.80 -14.84
N LEU A 72 -23.27 19.43 -13.99
CA LEU A 72 -23.89 20.32 -13.01
C LEU A 72 -23.22 20.26 -11.63
N SER A 73 -22.32 19.31 -11.40
CA SER A 73 -21.74 19.05 -10.08
C SER A 73 -20.95 20.23 -9.52
N GLU A 74 -20.17 20.98 -10.33
CA GLU A 74 -19.48 22.19 -9.86
C GLU A 74 -20.48 23.22 -9.32
N GLY A 75 -21.59 23.42 -10.03
CA GLY A 75 -22.64 24.35 -9.62
C GLY A 75 -23.24 23.94 -8.28
N TYR A 76 -23.67 22.68 -8.15
CA TYR A 76 -24.22 22.16 -6.90
C TYR A 76 -23.21 22.19 -5.75
N PHE A 77 -21.94 21.86 -6.02
CA PHE A 77 -20.90 21.91 -5.01
C PHE A 77 -20.73 23.31 -4.42
N VAL A 78 -20.82 24.35 -5.24
CA VAL A 78 -20.69 25.74 -4.78
C VAL A 78 -21.92 26.19 -3.99
N VAL A 79 -23.14 25.94 -4.50
CA VAL A 79 -24.35 26.59 -3.96
C VAL A 79 -25.14 25.73 -2.97
N ASN A 80 -24.95 24.40 -2.96
CA ASN A 80 -25.76 23.47 -2.16
C ASN A 80 -24.91 22.81 -1.06
N ALA A 81 -25.20 23.16 0.19
CA ALA A 81 -24.52 22.62 1.36
C ALA A 81 -24.83 21.12 1.60
N ASP A 82 -26.05 20.67 1.32
CA ASP A 82 -26.44 19.26 1.47
C ASP A 82 -25.68 18.38 0.48
N TYR A 83 -25.55 18.85 -0.77
CA TYR A 83 -24.72 18.18 -1.77
C TYR A 83 -23.26 18.02 -1.30
N ARG A 84 -22.67 19.09 -0.74
CA ARG A 84 -21.32 19.00 -0.16
C ARG A 84 -21.25 18.04 1.03
N ASN A 85 -22.24 18.06 1.93
CA ASN A 85 -22.31 17.15 3.07
C ASN A 85 -22.34 15.69 2.62
N ASP A 86 -23.18 15.37 1.64
CA ASP A 86 -23.30 14.01 1.10
C ASP A 86 -22.02 13.55 0.41
N PHE A 87 -21.39 14.43 -0.36
CA PHE A 87 -20.08 14.16 -0.97
C PHE A 87 -19.02 13.90 0.10
N MET A 88 -18.93 14.73 1.14
CA MET A 88 -17.96 14.58 2.22
C MET A 88 -18.23 13.34 3.07
N ASN A 89 -19.49 12.96 3.26
CA ASN A 89 -19.85 11.69 3.92
C ASN A 89 -19.39 10.48 3.09
N SER A 90 -19.42 10.59 1.76
CA SER A 90 -18.92 9.56 0.86
C SER A 90 -17.39 9.47 0.90
N MET A 91 -16.70 10.62 0.92
CA MET A 91 -15.24 10.69 1.13
C MET A 91 -14.80 9.97 2.42
N LYS A 92 -15.52 10.16 3.53
CA LYS A 92 -15.23 9.50 4.83
C LYS A 92 -15.33 7.97 4.80
N ARG A 93 -16.03 7.39 3.81
CA ARG A 93 -16.11 5.92 3.66
C ARG A 93 -14.83 5.33 3.08
N VAL A 94 -13.98 6.15 2.46
CA VAL A 94 -12.65 5.74 2.01
C VAL A 94 -11.70 5.90 3.19
N ALA A 95 -11.28 4.78 3.74
CA ALA A 95 -10.39 4.72 4.90
C ALA A 95 -9.38 3.59 4.72
N PHE A 96 -8.22 3.71 5.36
CA PHE A 96 -7.12 2.76 5.22
C PHE A 96 -6.69 2.09 6.54
N PRO A 97 -7.64 1.60 7.38
CA PRO A 97 -7.30 1.10 8.72
C PRO A 97 -6.37 -0.10 8.73
N LEU A 98 -6.39 -0.98 7.72
CA LEU A 98 -5.47 -2.12 7.63
C LEU A 98 -4.10 -1.64 7.19
N ALA A 99 -4.02 -0.82 6.14
CA ALA A 99 -2.75 -0.28 5.68
C ALA A 99 -2.06 0.55 6.79
N GLU A 100 -2.79 1.42 7.48
CA GLU A 100 -2.26 2.22 8.60
C GLU A 100 -1.70 1.37 9.75
N ARG A 101 -2.37 0.27 10.13
CA ARG A 101 -1.87 -0.68 11.14
C ARG A 101 -0.59 -1.40 10.73
N LEU A 102 -0.27 -1.40 9.44
CA LEU A 102 0.87 -2.10 8.85
C LEU A 102 1.97 -1.14 8.39
N ALA A 103 1.85 0.16 8.71
CA ALA A 103 2.77 1.19 8.23
C ALA A 103 4.22 0.97 8.68
N ASP A 104 4.44 0.38 9.86
CA ASP A 104 5.76 0.00 10.37
C ASP A 104 6.44 -1.08 9.51
N ARG A 105 5.65 -1.86 8.77
CA ARG A 105 6.11 -2.96 7.89
C ARG A 105 6.28 -2.57 6.43
N TYR A 106 6.01 -1.31 6.06
CA TYR A 106 6.16 -0.86 4.66
C TYR A 106 7.59 -0.94 4.12
N HIS A 107 8.60 -1.04 4.99
CA HIS A 107 9.99 -1.27 4.59
C HIS A 107 10.22 -2.63 3.90
N TYR A 108 9.27 -3.58 3.99
CA TYR A 108 9.29 -4.82 3.23
C TYR A 108 8.75 -4.69 1.80
N LEU A 109 8.09 -3.56 1.48
CA LEU A 109 7.64 -3.28 0.12
C LEU A 109 8.81 -2.78 -0.73
N ASP A 110 8.70 -3.00 -2.04
CA ASP A 110 9.69 -2.48 -2.97
C ASP A 110 9.67 -0.94 -3.05
N GLY A 111 10.69 -0.37 -3.71
CA GLY A 111 10.89 1.07 -3.83
C GLY A 111 9.81 1.82 -4.63
N LEU A 112 8.82 1.12 -5.19
CA LEU A 112 7.68 1.71 -5.89
C LEU A 112 6.39 1.54 -5.08
N THR A 113 6.07 0.30 -4.69
CA THR A 113 4.79 -0.06 -4.06
C THR A 113 4.58 0.64 -2.72
N GLY A 114 5.59 0.64 -1.84
CA GLY A 114 5.50 1.27 -0.52
C GLY A 114 5.30 2.79 -0.59
N PRO A 115 6.17 3.53 -1.31
CA PRO A 115 6.01 4.97 -1.48
C PRO A 115 4.68 5.37 -2.14
N THR A 116 4.22 4.57 -3.11
CA THR A 116 2.95 4.83 -3.81
C THR A 116 1.75 4.67 -2.88
N LEU A 117 1.73 3.63 -2.04
CA LEU A 117 0.70 3.43 -1.02
C LEU A 117 0.68 4.60 -0.01
N VAL A 118 1.85 4.98 0.52
CA VAL A 118 1.96 6.10 1.47
C VAL A 118 1.49 7.41 0.84
N ARG A 119 1.88 7.66 -0.42
CA ARG A 119 1.45 8.85 -1.16
C ARG A 119 -0.06 8.90 -1.35
N ALA A 120 -0.68 7.80 -1.76
CA ALA A 120 -2.12 7.71 -1.94
C ALA A 120 -2.87 8.00 -0.64
N ILE A 121 -2.48 7.33 0.46
CA ILE A 121 -3.09 7.52 1.79
C ILE A 121 -2.92 8.97 2.25
N GLY A 122 -1.71 9.52 2.14
CA GLY A 122 -1.42 10.89 2.57
C GLY A 122 -2.20 11.94 1.77
N MET A 123 -2.23 11.81 0.44
CA MET A 123 -2.99 12.71 -0.44
C MET A 123 -4.49 12.63 -0.14
N PHE A 124 -5.03 11.43 -0.03
CA PHE A 124 -6.46 11.25 0.25
C PHE A 124 -6.84 11.81 1.62
N SER A 125 -6.11 11.46 2.67
CA SER A 125 -6.39 11.91 4.04
C SER A 125 -6.28 13.43 4.16
N THR A 126 -5.26 14.03 3.54
CA THR A 126 -5.09 15.50 3.49
C THR A 126 -6.30 16.18 2.83
N MET A 127 -6.83 15.60 1.75
CA MET A 127 -8.06 16.13 1.15
C MET A 127 -9.26 15.93 2.09
N ALA A 128 -9.49 14.72 2.58
CA ALA A 128 -10.61 14.42 3.45
C ALA A 128 -10.66 15.34 4.68
N ASP A 129 -9.54 15.54 5.37
CA ASP A 129 -9.42 16.34 6.59
C ASP A 129 -9.56 17.84 6.33
N ASN A 130 -8.82 18.38 5.35
CA ASN A 130 -8.87 19.82 5.04
C ASN A 130 -10.25 20.27 4.57
N TYR A 131 -11.02 19.36 3.96
CA TYR A 131 -12.32 19.69 3.40
C TYR A 131 -13.50 19.48 4.36
N VAL A 132 -13.28 18.90 5.55
CA VAL A 132 -14.26 19.00 6.65
C VAL A 132 -14.51 20.47 7.02
N ALA A 133 -13.51 21.34 6.90
CA ALA A 133 -13.64 22.78 7.15
C ALA A 133 -14.50 23.51 6.09
N LEU A 134 -14.72 22.92 4.91
CA LEU A 134 -15.59 23.48 3.86
C LEU A 134 -17.08 23.19 4.08
N LEU A 135 -17.42 22.43 5.12
CA LEU A 135 -18.80 22.30 5.57
C LEU A 135 -19.31 23.57 6.29
N ALA A 136 -18.40 24.48 6.66
CA ALA A 136 -18.75 25.84 7.09
C ALA A 136 -19.09 26.75 5.90
N GLU A 137 -19.71 27.90 6.15
CA GLU A 137 -19.87 28.93 5.11
C GLU A 137 -18.49 29.40 4.63
N GLN A 138 -18.20 29.14 3.35
CA GLN A 138 -16.94 29.50 2.69
C GLN A 138 -17.24 30.38 1.47
N PRO A 139 -16.33 31.28 1.09
CA PRO A 139 -16.46 32.03 -0.15
C PRO A 139 -16.57 31.10 -1.36
N GLU A 140 -17.43 31.43 -2.33
CA GLU A 140 -17.61 30.60 -3.54
C GLU A 140 -16.29 30.31 -4.29
N ALA A 141 -15.37 31.27 -4.30
CA ALA A 141 -14.06 31.11 -4.95
C ALA A 141 -13.24 29.97 -4.32
N GLU A 142 -13.28 29.82 -3.00
CA GLU A 142 -12.60 28.73 -2.30
C GLU A 142 -13.30 27.38 -2.55
N LEU A 143 -14.64 27.37 -2.62
CA LEU A 143 -15.40 26.16 -2.96
C LEU A 143 -15.10 25.66 -4.38
N ARG A 144 -15.01 26.55 -5.37
CA ARG A 144 -14.59 26.19 -6.75
C ARG A 144 -13.18 25.65 -6.80
N LYS A 145 -12.26 26.27 -6.06
CA LYS A 145 -10.86 25.81 -5.97
C LYS A 145 -10.79 24.41 -5.37
N ALA A 146 -11.54 24.15 -4.30
CA ALA A 146 -11.63 22.85 -3.66
C ALA A 146 -12.19 21.78 -4.61
N TYR A 147 -13.31 22.08 -5.29
CA TYR A 147 -13.90 21.20 -6.30
C TYR A 147 -12.87 20.80 -7.37
N ARG A 148 -12.16 21.79 -7.94
CA ARG A 148 -11.15 21.52 -8.97
C ARG A 148 -9.99 20.67 -8.45
N LEU A 149 -9.57 20.89 -7.21
CA LEU A 149 -8.52 20.07 -6.61
C LEU A 149 -9.00 18.63 -6.42
N LEU A 150 -10.20 18.42 -5.88
CA LEU A 150 -10.79 17.08 -5.72
C LEU A 150 -10.91 16.37 -7.07
N PHE A 151 -11.47 17.05 -8.08
CA PHE A 151 -11.61 16.54 -9.44
C PHE A 151 -10.26 16.10 -10.03
N THR A 152 -9.20 16.89 -9.80
CA THR A 152 -7.85 16.60 -10.33
C THR A 152 -7.15 15.48 -9.55
N MET A 153 -7.31 15.43 -8.24
CA MET A 153 -6.51 14.58 -7.36
C MET A 153 -7.09 13.18 -7.18
N LEU A 154 -8.41 13.00 -7.17
CA LEU A 154 -9.02 11.67 -7.01
C LEU A 154 -8.53 10.65 -8.05
N PRO A 155 -8.41 10.98 -9.36
CA PRO A 155 -7.84 10.06 -10.35
C PRO A 155 -6.38 9.70 -10.07
N ILE A 156 -5.58 10.65 -9.56
CA ILE A 156 -4.17 10.43 -9.24
C ILE A 156 -4.05 9.45 -8.08
N VAL A 157 -4.89 9.60 -7.04
CA VAL A 157 -4.93 8.67 -5.91
C VAL A 157 -5.38 7.28 -6.38
N ALA A 158 -6.40 7.19 -7.24
CA ALA A 158 -6.85 5.91 -7.80
C ALA A 158 -5.73 5.21 -8.61
N GLN A 159 -4.96 5.97 -9.41
CA GLN A 159 -3.82 5.44 -10.16
C GLN A 159 -2.71 4.92 -9.25
N ASP A 160 -2.44 5.60 -8.14
CA ASP A 160 -1.48 5.11 -7.15
C ASP A 160 -1.93 3.80 -6.52
N LEU A 161 -3.18 3.74 -6.08
CA LEU A 161 -3.74 2.53 -5.51
C LEU A 161 -3.77 1.39 -6.54
N GLU A 162 -3.94 1.68 -7.83
CA GLU A 162 -3.86 0.69 -8.89
C GLU A 162 -2.48 0.01 -8.96
N VAL A 163 -1.39 0.78 -8.82
CA VAL A 163 -0.03 0.21 -8.73
C VAL A 163 0.06 -0.76 -7.56
N VAL A 164 -0.49 -0.40 -6.40
CA VAL A 164 -0.52 -1.27 -5.22
C VAL A 164 -1.40 -2.50 -5.44
N ARG A 165 -2.55 -2.35 -6.11
CA ARG A 165 -3.45 -3.45 -6.45
C ARG A 165 -2.77 -4.48 -7.36
N LEU A 166 -1.98 -4.03 -8.33
CA LEU A 166 -1.19 -4.92 -9.18
C LEU A 166 -0.14 -5.69 -8.38
N ALA A 167 0.53 -5.05 -7.43
CA ALA A 167 1.47 -5.72 -6.52
C ALA A 167 0.75 -6.75 -5.62
N CYS A 168 -0.47 -6.44 -5.16
CA CYS A 168 -1.31 -7.38 -4.41
C CYS A 168 -1.69 -8.60 -5.25
N ALA A 169 -2.10 -8.39 -6.51
CA ALA A 169 -2.42 -9.48 -7.42
C ALA A 169 -1.21 -10.39 -7.68
N GLU A 170 -0.01 -9.83 -7.78
CA GLU A 170 1.22 -10.62 -7.92
C GLU A 170 1.52 -11.43 -6.64
N ALA A 171 1.32 -10.85 -5.46
CA ALA A 171 1.46 -11.58 -4.19
C ALA A 171 0.47 -12.75 -4.06
N VAL A 172 -0.76 -12.61 -4.56
CA VAL A 172 -1.75 -13.71 -4.62
C VAL A 172 -1.26 -14.85 -5.50
N LYS A 173 -0.76 -14.54 -6.70
CA LYS A 173 -0.20 -15.55 -7.62
C LYS A 173 1.00 -16.27 -7.00
N GLU A 174 1.91 -15.51 -6.41
CA GLU A 174 3.13 -16.02 -5.80
C GLU A 174 2.85 -16.93 -4.60
N SER A 175 1.83 -16.59 -3.80
CA SER A 175 1.39 -17.40 -2.66
C SER A 175 0.53 -18.60 -3.05
N ARG A 176 0.07 -18.69 -4.31
CA ARG A 176 -0.85 -19.72 -4.83
C ARG A 176 -2.16 -19.79 -4.06
N ILE A 177 -2.58 -18.66 -3.48
CA ILE A 177 -3.88 -18.50 -2.78
C ILE A 177 -4.98 -18.10 -3.78
N ASP A 178 -4.77 -18.38 -5.08
CA ASP A 178 -5.77 -18.16 -6.13
C ASP A 178 -6.93 -19.17 -5.96
N ASP A 179 -7.74 -18.97 -4.92
CA ASP A 179 -8.92 -19.79 -4.64
C ASP A 179 -10.09 -19.21 -5.43
N ALA A 180 -10.26 -19.72 -6.66
CA ALA A 180 -11.40 -19.43 -7.52
C ALA A 180 -12.76 -19.62 -6.82
N ARG A 181 -12.81 -20.37 -5.70
CA ARG A 181 -14.02 -20.49 -4.87
C ARG A 181 -14.28 -19.24 -4.04
N VAL A 182 -13.26 -18.62 -3.45
CA VAL A 182 -13.38 -17.37 -2.68
C VAL A 182 -13.80 -16.23 -3.59
N ALA A 183 -13.20 -16.11 -4.78
CA ALA A 183 -13.60 -15.13 -5.78
C ALA A 183 -15.08 -15.31 -6.21
N ARG A 184 -15.53 -16.55 -6.41
CA ARG A 184 -16.93 -16.85 -6.75
C ARG A 184 -17.91 -16.53 -5.62
N LEU A 185 -17.54 -16.81 -4.37
CA LEU A 185 -18.36 -16.48 -3.19
C LEU A 185 -18.46 -14.98 -2.94
N ALA A 186 -17.39 -14.22 -3.19
CA ALA A 186 -17.41 -12.77 -3.06
C ALA A 186 -18.34 -12.11 -4.10
N LEU A 187 -18.31 -12.60 -5.35
CA LEU A 187 -19.21 -12.12 -6.41
C LEU A 187 -20.68 -12.41 -6.10
N SER A 188 -21.02 -13.60 -5.59
CA SER A 188 -22.41 -13.93 -5.25
C SER A 188 -22.98 -13.05 -4.13
N VAL A 189 -22.15 -12.65 -3.16
CA VAL A 189 -22.59 -11.76 -2.06
C VAL A 189 -22.77 -10.32 -2.54
N ALA A 190 -21.97 -9.85 -3.50
CA ALA A 190 -22.13 -8.53 -4.10
C ALA A 190 -23.44 -8.41 -4.91
N ASP A 191 -23.81 -9.45 -5.66
CA ASP A 191 -25.07 -9.51 -6.41
C ASP A 191 -26.30 -9.56 -5.50
N GLU A 192 -26.19 -10.19 -4.32
CA GLU A 192 -27.26 -10.22 -3.32
C GLU A 192 -27.45 -8.87 -2.60
N ALA A 193 -26.40 -8.06 -2.48
CA ALA A 193 -26.47 -6.73 -1.86
C ALA A 193 -26.98 -5.63 -2.83
N ALA A 194 -27.04 -5.92 -4.12
CA ALA A 194 -27.50 -5.00 -5.18
C ALA A 194 -28.99 -5.21 -5.58
N ASN A 195 -29.66 -6.22 -5.01
CA ASN A 195 -31.09 -6.51 -5.17
C ASN A 195 -31.89 -6.15 -3.91
#